data_AF-A0A6N2LEH1-F1
#
_entry.id   AF-A0A6N2LEH1-F1
#
_cell.length_a   1.000
_cell.length_b   1.000
_cell.length_c   1.000
_cell.angle_alpha   90.00
_cell.angle_beta   90.00
_cell.angle_gamma   90.00
#
_symmetry.space_group_name_H-M   'P 1'
#
loop_
_entity.id
_entity.type
_entity.pdbx_description
1 polymer ?
#
loop_
_entity_poly.entity_id
_entity_poly.type
_entity_poly.pdbx_seq_one_letter_code
_entity_poly.pdbx_strand_id
1 'polypeptide(L)'
;MSLCCGVESVVILGFGRWAWKRCTYIGANDSANWTLATLGEFEPIPRMCRLVLAVYEPDLNSPRFPQHGYRLNPDWVIKRVTYEQTQGRAPPYIIYIDHDHKEIVLAIRGLNLYKESDYKTLLDNRLGMQMFDGGFVHHGLLKSAVWLLNEEGEILKRLWEENGKVYGMVFAGHSLGSGVAALLTVIVVNHRGRLGGIPREKIRCYAMAPARCMSLNLAVKYADVIHSIILQDDFLPRTATPLEDIFKSIFCLPCLLFLVCLRDTFIPEGRKLRDQRRLYAPGRMYHIVERKFCRCGRFPPEVRTAIPVDGRFEHIVLSCNATSDHGIIWIERESQKALEKIKEINSETITTPPGVQKFERMQTIEQEHRDALERAVSLNIPHAVATADAEPCMDNGTVPSQSKGDQASKTKSTSGGGKTNWDELVNKLFKKGESGHLVLNRDVTALNNISVVQPP
;
A
#
# COMPACT_ATOMS: atom_id res chain seq x y z
N MET A 1 -0.06 -47.15 30.31
CA MET A 1 0.91 -46.33 31.07
C MET A 1 2.11 -45.92 30.21
N SER A 2 2.79 -46.83 29.47
CA SER A 2 3.96 -46.44 28.65
C SER A 2 3.64 -45.64 27.36
N LEU A 3 2.52 -45.91 26.66
CA LEU A 3 2.14 -45.14 25.47
C LEU A 3 1.74 -43.67 25.78
N CYS A 4 1.07 -43.40 26.90
CA CYS A 4 0.69 -42.04 27.27
C CYS A 4 1.90 -41.14 27.54
N CYS A 5 2.93 -41.66 28.25
CA CYS A 5 4.18 -40.92 28.48
C CYS A 5 4.95 -40.62 27.19
N GLY A 6 4.88 -41.50 26.18
CA GLY A 6 5.49 -41.28 24.88
C GLY A 6 4.80 -40.17 24.09
N VAL A 7 3.46 -40.16 24.06
CA VAL A 7 2.67 -39.13 23.38
C VAL A 7 2.85 -37.76 24.05
N GLU A 8 2.84 -37.70 25.38
CA GLU A 8 3.11 -36.48 26.13
C GLU A 8 4.52 -35.92 25.86
N SER A 9 5.54 -36.79 25.82
CA SER A 9 6.91 -36.39 25.50
C SER A 9 7.05 -35.85 24.08
N VAL A 10 6.37 -36.46 23.10
CA VAL A 10 6.34 -35.98 21.70
C VAL A 10 5.64 -34.62 21.59
N VAL A 11 4.55 -34.42 22.34
CA VAL A 11 3.83 -33.13 22.38
C VAL A 11 4.71 -32.05 23.04
N ILE A 12 5.39 -32.36 24.15
CA ILE A 12 6.29 -31.42 24.83
C ILE A 12 7.49 -31.07 23.95
N LEU A 13 8.14 -32.06 23.32
CA LEU A 13 9.25 -31.83 22.39
C LEU A 13 8.80 -31.06 21.15
N GLY A 14 7.61 -31.36 20.62
CA GLY A 14 6.99 -30.65 19.50
C GLY A 14 6.70 -29.19 19.85
N PHE A 15 6.09 -28.95 21.01
CA PHE A 15 5.80 -27.60 21.51
C PHE A 15 7.09 -26.83 21.82
N GLY A 16 8.08 -27.47 22.44
CA GLY A 16 9.39 -26.87 22.73
C GLY A 16 10.13 -26.47 21.44
N ARG A 17 10.13 -27.35 20.42
CA ARG A 17 10.71 -27.05 19.10
C ARG A 17 9.95 -25.93 18.38
N TRP A 18 8.63 -25.92 18.47
CA TRP A 18 7.80 -24.86 17.91
C TRP A 18 8.07 -23.52 18.60
N ALA A 19 8.06 -23.49 19.93
CA ALA A 19 8.31 -22.30 20.74
C ALA A 19 9.70 -21.76 20.47
N TRP A 20 10.72 -22.63 20.45
CA TRP A 20 12.08 -22.27 20.06
C TRP A 20 12.09 -21.61 18.68
N LYS A 21 11.55 -22.28 17.65
CA LYS A 21 11.52 -21.75 16.28
C LYS A 21 10.84 -20.37 16.19
N ARG A 22 9.78 -20.13 16.96
CA ARG A 22 9.07 -18.84 17.01
C ARG A 22 9.86 -17.76 17.74
N CYS A 23 10.45 -18.07 18.90
CA CYS A 23 11.26 -17.13 19.66
C CYS A 23 12.59 -16.79 18.96
N THR A 24 13.09 -17.68 18.11
CA THR A 24 14.29 -17.44 17.29
C THR A 24 14.00 -16.80 15.94
N TYR A 25 12.71 -16.62 15.59
CA TYR A 25 12.31 -16.07 14.30
C TYR A 25 12.54 -14.56 14.29
N ILE A 26 13.17 -14.04 13.25
CA ILE A 26 13.34 -12.60 13.03
C ILE A 26 12.82 -12.22 11.64
N GLY A 27 12.50 -10.94 11.43
CA GLY A 27 11.94 -10.47 10.17
C GLY A 27 12.84 -10.76 8.96
N ALA A 28 14.16 -10.83 9.17
CA ALA A 28 15.13 -11.19 8.14
C ALA A 28 14.86 -12.57 7.50
N ASN A 29 14.23 -13.49 8.23
CA ASN A 29 13.88 -14.83 7.73
C ASN A 29 12.85 -14.78 6.59
N ASP A 30 11.87 -13.87 6.64
CA ASP A 30 10.84 -13.76 5.57
C ASP A 30 11.43 -13.31 4.24
N SER A 31 12.46 -12.47 4.31
CA SER A 31 13.13 -11.89 3.15
C SER A 31 14.44 -12.61 2.78
N ALA A 32 14.72 -13.78 3.34
CA ALA A 32 16.03 -14.43 3.19
C ALA A 32 16.38 -14.74 1.73
N ASN A 33 15.37 -15.06 0.92
CA ASN A 33 15.52 -15.43 -0.50
C ASN A 33 15.17 -14.29 -1.45
N TRP A 34 14.97 -13.07 -0.95
CA TRP A 34 14.63 -11.92 -1.79
C TRP A 34 15.87 -11.34 -2.45
N THR A 35 15.69 -10.73 -3.62
CA THR A 35 16.77 -10.06 -4.36
C THR A 35 17.23 -8.80 -3.63
N LEU A 36 18.48 -8.37 -3.84
CA LEU A 36 18.95 -7.09 -3.31
C LEU A 36 18.40 -5.93 -4.14
N ALA A 37 17.98 -4.86 -3.48
CA ALA A 37 17.50 -3.66 -4.18
C ALA A 37 18.66 -2.91 -4.84
N THR A 38 18.42 -2.38 -6.04
CA THR A 38 19.40 -1.55 -6.74
C THR A 38 19.37 -0.10 -6.26
N LEU A 39 20.42 0.67 -6.59
CA LEU A 39 20.51 2.09 -6.25
C LEU A 39 19.32 2.90 -6.79
N GLY A 40 18.93 2.67 -8.05
CA GLY A 40 17.84 3.43 -8.68
C GLY A 40 16.48 3.18 -8.03
N GLU A 41 16.22 1.96 -7.57
CA GLU A 41 14.98 1.61 -6.87
C GLU A 41 14.92 2.24 -5.47
N PHE A 42 16.06 2.30 -4.79
CA PHE A 42 16.11 2.65 -3.37
C PHE A 42 16.40 4.13 -3.10
N GLU A 43 16.99 4.85 -4.07
CA GLU A 43 17.32 6.28 -3.94
C GLU A 43 16.16 7.16 -3.45
N PRO A 44 14.91 6.99 -3.94
CA PRO A 44 13.81 7.88 -3.53
C PRO A 44 13.39 7.70 -2.07
N ILE A 45 13.65 6.53 -1.45
CA ILE A 45 13.02 6.15 -0.19
C ILE A 45 13.40 7.08 0.97
N PRO A 46 14.69 7.38 1.25
CA PRO A 46 15.05 8.32 2.31
C PRO A 46 14.47 9.73 2.11
N ARG A 47 14.34 10.17 0.85
CA ARG A 47 13.71 11.46 0.50
C ARG A 47 12.22 11.45 0.84
N MET A 48 11.52 10.39 0.45
CA MET A 48 10.09 10.23 0.78
C MET A 48 9.86 10.13 2.29
N CYS A 49 10.76 9.47 3.03
CA CYS A 49 10.68 9.43 4.49
C CYS A 49 10.78 10.84 5.10
N ARG A 50 11.70 11.67 4.60
CA ARG A 50 11.86 13.07 5.03
C ARG A 50 10.63 13.92 4.69
N LEU A 51 10.04 13.76 3.51
CA LEU A 51 8.79 14.43 3.13
C LEU A 51 7.62 14.06 4.05
N VAL A 52 7.46 12.78 4.39
CA VAL A 52 6.40 12.35 5.31
C VAL A 52 6.67 12.83 6.74
N LEU A 53 7.94 12.81 7.19
CA LEU A 53 8.33 13.36 8.49
C LEU A 53 8.05 14.87 8.59
N ALA A 54 8.22 15.63 7.51
CA ALA A 54 7.90 17.06 7.48
C ALA A 54 6.43 17.36 7.86
N VAL A 55 5.50 16.43 7.59
CA VAL A 55 4.09 16.55 8.01
C VAL A 55 3.93 16.49 9.54
N TYR A 56 4.89 15.90 10.25
CA TYR A 56 4.89 15.82 11.72
C TYR A 56 5.40 17.09 12.40
N GLU A 57 6.18 17.91 11.71
CA GLU A 57 6.74 19.13 12.27
C GLU A 57 5.66 20.18 12.53
N PRO A 58 5.75 20.95 13.61
CA PRO A 58 4.89 22.12 13.81
C PRO A 58 5.26 23.25 12.83
N ASP A 59 6.55 23.46 12.57
CA ASP A 59 7.09 24.49 11.68
C ASP A 59 8.19 23.88 10.79
N LEU A 60 8.08 24.10 9.48
CA LEU A 60 9.03 23.58 8.49
C LEU A 60 10.30 24.44 8.39
N ASN A 61 10.25 25.70 8.84
CA ASN A 61 11.41 26.58 8.86
C ASN A 61 12.33 26.32 10.06
N SER A 62 11.82 25.62 11.07
CA SER A 62 12.56 25.24 12.28
C SER A 62 12.30 23.77 12.64
N PRO A 63 12.78 22.84 11.81
CA PRO A 63 12.51 21.41 11.97
C PRO A 63 13.25 20.83 13.19
N ARG A 64 12.58 19.98 13.96
CA ARG A 64 13.17 19.33 15.14
C ARG A 64 13.92 18.05 14.83
N PHE A 65 13.48 17.31 13.82
CA PHE A 65 14.10 16.08 13.34
C PHE A 65 14.14 16.07 11.81
N PRO A 66 14.89 15.17 11.14
CA PRO A 66 16.10 14.56 11.66
C PRO A 66 17.20 15.61 11.91
N GLN A 67 18.22 15.28 12.72
CA GLN A 67 19.28 16.23 13.14
C GLN A 67 20.08 16.83 11.98
N HIS A 68 20.15 16.15 10.85
CA HIS A 68 20.80 16.61 9.60
C HIS A 68 19.88 17.43 8.68
N GLY A 69 18.69 17.79 9.18
CA GLY A 69 17.66 18.53 8.46
C GLY A 69 16.91 17.66 7.44
N TYR A 70 15.72 18.11 7.06
CA TYR A 70 14.93 17.43 6.02
C TYR A 70 15.55 17.54 4.62
N ARG A 71 16.45 18.50 4.40
CA ARG A 71 16.94 18.93 3.07
C ARG A 71 15.78 19.12 2.08
N LEU A 72 14.69 19.69 2.58
CA LEU A 72 13.52 20.10 1.82
C LEU A 72 13.60 21.62 1.68
N ASN A 73 13.23 22.12 0.51
CA ASN A 73 13.00 23.55 0.33
C ASN A 73 11.57 23.91 0.79
N PRO A 74 11.38 24.68 1.88
CA PRO A 74 10.04 25.06 2.36
C PRO A 74 9.21 25.84 1.33
N ASP A 75 9.86 26.58 0.42
CA ASP A 75 9.18 27.38 -0.61
C ASP A 75 8.46 26.52 -1.65
N TRP A 76 8.80 25.23 -1.72
CA TRP A 76 8.19 24.27 -2.64
C TRP A 76 6.94 23.59 -2.06
N VAL A 77 6.56 23.93 -0.82
CA VAL A 77 5.33 23.45 -0.19
C VAL A 77 4.14 24.24 -0.75
N ILE A 78 3.29 23.57 -1.51
CA ILE A 78 2.07 24.17 -2.08
C ILE A 78 0.96 24.26 -1.05
N LYS A 79 0.82 23.21 -0.23
CA LYS A 79 -0.24 23.11 0.75
C LYS A 79 0.18 22.28 1.94
N ARG A 80 -0.25 22.70 3.13
CA ARG A 80 -0.17 21.93 4.36
C ARG A 80 -1.53 21.91 5.03
N VAL A 81 -1.99 20.71 5.39
CA VAL A 81 -3.34 20.51 5.91
C VAL A 81 -3.29 19.79 7.25
N THR A 82 -3.86 20.41 8.28
CA THR A 82 -3.84 19.91 9.66
C THR A 82 -5.12 19.13 10.03
N TYR A 83 -5.18 18.59 11.24
CA TYR A 83 -6.37 17.89 11.74
C TYR A 83 -7.62 18.78 11.75
N GLU A 84 -7.44 20.06 12.08
CA GLU A 84 -8.52 21.03 12.19
C GLU A 84 -9.16 21.27 10.81
N GLN A 85 -8.36 21.25 9.75
CA GLN A 85 -8.81 21.42 8.37
C GLN A 85 -9.39 20.12 7.79
N THR A 86 -8.82 18.96 8.11
CA THR A 86 -9.36 17.66 7.64
C THR A 86 -10.64 17.26 8.34
N GLN A 87 -10.94 17.85 9.50
CA GLN A 87 -12.10 17.51 10.34
C GLN A 87 -12.16 16.00 10.67
N GLY A 88 -11.00 15.36 10.75
CA GLY A 88 -10.88 13.93 11.06
C GLY A 88 -11.27 12.98 9.93
N ARG A 89 -11.44 13.46 8.69
CA ARG A 89 -11.77 12.61 7.52
C ARG A 89 -10.55 11.95 6.88
N ALA A 90 -9.37 12.53 7.06
CA ALA A 90 -8.08 11.97 6.66
C ALA A 90 -6.98 12.43 7.63
N PRO A 91 -5.85 11.71 7.70
CA PRO A 91 -4.67 12.18 8.41
C PRO A 91 -4.13 13.48 7.79
N PRO A 92 -3.40 14.32 8.55
CA PRO A 92 -2.70 15.49 8.02
C PRO A 92 -1.77 15.14 6.86
N TYR A 93 -1.56 16.09 5.96
CA TYR A 93 -0.72 15.89 4.78
C TYR A 93 -0.13 17.21 4.28
N ILE A 94 0.85 17.08 3.38
CA ILE A 94 1.40 18.18 2.59
C ILE A 94 1.34 17.84 1.09
N ILE A 95 1.18 18.87 0.26
CA ILE A 95 1.43 18.82 -1.18
C ILE A 95 2.72 19.58 -1.44
N TYR A 96 3.68 18.89 -2.04
CA TYR A 96 5.04 19.37 -2.27
C TYR A 96 5.43 19.19 -3.74
N ILE A 97 6.15 20.15 -4.32
CA ILE A 97 6.71 20.00 -5.66
C ILE A 97 8.22 19.88 -5.56
N ASP A 98 8.73 18.70 -5.80
CA ASP A 98 10.17 18.45 -5.87
C ASP A 98 10.66 18.77 -7.27
N HIS A 99 11.17 20.00 -7.46
CA HIS A 99 11.65 20.46 -8.76
C HIS A 99 12.95 19.74 -9.20
N ASP A 100 13.76 19.28 -8.24
CA ASP A 100 15.02 18.58 -8.52
C ASP A 100 14.74 17.20 -9.14
N HIS A 101 13.75 16.50 -8.61
CA HIS A 101 13.35 15.15 -9.08
C HIS A 101 12.19 15.19 -10.09
N LYS A 102 11.60 16.37 -10.33
CA LYS A 102 10.40 16.59 -11.15
C LYS A 102 9.25 15.71 -10.66
N GLU A 103 8.92 15.81 -9.37
CA GLU A 103 7.85 15.03 -8.73
C GLU A 103 6.86 15.96 -8.02
N ILE A 104 5.56 15.66 -8.13
CA ILE A 104 4.51 16.23 -7.30
C ILE A 104 4.18 15.20 -6.24
N VAL A 105 4.42 15.53 -4.97
CA VAL A 105 4.31 14.60 -3.85
C VAL A 105 3.16 15.01 -2.94
N LEU A 106 2.21 14.10 -2.74
CA LEU A 106 1.24 14.17 -1.65
C LEU A 106 1.72 13.23 -0.53
N ALA A 107 2.26 13.82 0.54
CA ALA A 107 2.81 13.09 1.68
C ALA A 107 1.84 13.11 2.87
N ILE A 108 1.46 11.93 3.37
CA ILE A 108 0.40 11.72 4.35
C ILE A 108 0.99 11.19 5.67
N ARG A 109 0.64 11.86 6.77
CA ARG A 109 1.06 11.48 8.12
C ARG A 109 0.45 10.13 8.55
N GLY A 110 1.15 9.42 9.42
CA GLY A 110 0.61 8.29 10.17
C GLY A 110 -0.23 8.71 11.38
N LEU A 111 -0.72 7.72 12.12
CA LEU A 111 -1.65 7.91 13.23
C LEU A 111 -1.04 8.76 14.34
N ASN A 112 -1.85 9.67 14.88
CA ASN A 112 -1.59 10.36 16.13
C ASN A 112 -2.39 9.70 17.27
N LEU A 113 -1.70 9.17 18.27
CA LEU A 113 -2.29 8.47 19.41
C LEU A 113 -3.26 9.32 20.24
N TYR A 114 -3.21 10.65 20.12
CA TYR A 114 -4.13 11.56 20.82
C TYR A 114 -5.36 11.94 19.98
N LYS A 115 -5.43 11.56 18.70
CA LYS A 115 -6.51 11.95 17.79
C LYS A 115 -7.47 10.77 17.56
N GLU A 116 -8.66 10.89 18.14
CA GLU A 116 -9.72 9.89 18.04
C GLU A 116 -10.13 9.58 16.58
N SER A 117 -10.05 10.57 15.69
CA SER A 117 -10.37 10.42 14.27
C SER A 117 -9.48 9.40 13.54
N ASP A 118 -8.21 9.31 13.93
CA ASP A 118 -7.26 8.39 13.30
C ASP A 118 -7.59 6.95 13.69
N TYR A 119 -7.98 6.74 14.96
CA TYR A 119 -8.54 5.47 15.38
C TYR A 119 -9.81 5.18 14.61
N LYS A 120 -10.80 6.09 14.57
CA LYS A 120 -12.04 5.88 13.80
C LYS A 120 -11.77 5.42 12.37
N THR A 121 -10.78 6.02 11.69
CA THR A 121 -10.38 5.62 10.34
C THR A 121 -9.83 4.18 10.26
N LEU A 122 -8.96 3.79 11.19
CA LEU A 122 -8.44 2.42 11.26
C LEU A 122 -9.49 1.38 11.66
N LEU A 123 -10.44 1.78 12.49
CA LEU A 123 -11.44 0.87 13.07
C LEU A 123 -12.70 0.75 12.21
N ASP A 124 -12.88 1.66 11.25
CA ASP A 124 -13.95 1.61 10.26
C ASP A 124 -13.67 0.54 9.19
N ASN A 125 -13.55 -0.72 9.61
CA ASN A 125 -13.34 -1.84 8.71
C ASN A 125 -13.82 -3.17 9.31
N ARG A 126 -14.88 -3.73 8.74
CA ARG A 126 -15.29 -5.11 9.00
C ARG A 126 -14.70 -6.05 7.95
N LEU A 127 -14.47 -7.31 8.32
CA LEU A 127 -13.87 -8.29 7.41
C LEU A 127 -14.73 -8.45 6.14
N GLY A 128 -14.14 -8.19 4.99
CA GLY A 128 -14.85 -8.27 3.71
C GLY A 128 -15.89 -7.17 3.50
N MET A 129 -15.82 -6.07 4.25
CA MET A 129 -16.80 -4.99 4.18
C MET A 129 -16.78 -4.25 2.84
N GLN A 130 -15.61 -4.12 2.23
CA GLN A 130 -15.44 -3.29 1.05
C GLN A 130 -14.72 -4.03 -0.06
N MET A 131 -15.41 -4.22 -1.19
CA MET A 131 -14.79 -4.64 -2.44
C MET A 131 -14.40 -3.42 -3.29
N PHE A 132 -13.27 -3.49 -3.97
CA PHE A 132 -12.80 -2.49 -4.92
C PHE A 132 -11.89 -3.18 -5.95
N ASP A 133 -12.09 -2.87 -7.24
CA ASP A 133 -11.26 -3.38 -8.34
C ASP A 133 -11.06 -4.92 -8.36
N GLY A 134 -12.11 -5.66 -8.04
CA GLY A 134 -12.06 -7.13 -8.02
C GLY A 134 -11.35 -7.73 -6.80
N GLY A 135 -11.04 -6.95 -5.77
CA GLY A 135 -10.54 -7.47 -4.49
C GLY A 135 -11.20 -6.79 -3.30
N PHE A 136 -10.73 -7.10 -2.09
CA PHE A 136 -11.16 -6.43 -0.86
C PHE A 136 -10.15 -5.37 -0.42
N VAL A 137 -10.65 -4.27 0.14
CA VAL A 137 -9.83 -3.18 0.65
C VAL A 137 -10.32 -2.75 2.03
N HIS A 138 -9.46 -2.04 2.76
CA HIS A 138 -9.82 -1.49 4.06
C HIS A 138 -10.78 -0.31 3.91
N HIS A 139 -11.98 -0.40 4.49
CA HIS A 139 -13.06 0.55 4.25
C HIS A 139 -12.74 1.99 4.70
N GLY A 140 -12.27 2.19 5.94
CA GLY A 140 -11.94 3.51 6.46
C GLY A 140 -10.79 4.20 5.72
N LEU A 141 -9.72 3.44 5.43
CA LEU A 141 -8.61 3.93 4.60
C LEU A 141 -9.06 4.34 3.19
N LEU A 142 -9.97 3.56 2.58
CA LEU A 142 -10.55 3.90 1.27
C LEU A 142 -11.34 5.21 1.36
N LYS A 143 -12.17 5.38 2.40
CA LYS A 143 -12.94 6.62 2.59
C LYS A 143 -12.04 7.85 2.72
N SER A 144 -10.95 7.76 3.49
CA SER A 144 -9.97 8.84 3.59
C SER A 144 -9.27 9.12 2.26
N ALA A 145 -8.93 8.09 1.48
CA ALA A 145 -8.32 8.24 0.16
C ALA A 145 -9.24 8.96 -0.83
N VAL A 146 -10.53 8.59 -0.84
CA VAL A 146 -11.55 9.24 -1.68
C VAL A 146 -11.75 10.69 -1.26
N TRP A 147 -11.83 10.94 0.04
CA TRP A 147 -11.95 12.30 0.56
C TRP A 147 -10.79 13.19 0.12
N LEU A 148 -9.54 12.71 0.22
CA LEU A 148 -8.37 13.45 -0.25
C LEU A 148 -8.43 13.78 -1.75
N LEU A 149 -8.91 12.85 -2.58
CA LEU A 149 -9.06 13.11 -4.02
C LEU A 149 -10.15 14.14 -4.32
N ASN A 150 -11.24 14.17 -3.56
CA ASN A 150 -12.26 15.22 -3.67
C ASN A 150 -11.73 16.60 -3.33
N GLU A 151 -10.90 16.70 -2.29
CA GLU A 151 -10.34 17.99 -1.86
C GLU A 151 -9.18 18.45 -2.73
N GLU A 152 -8.28 17.54 -3.10
CA GLU A 152 -6.98 17.90 -3.69
C GLU A 152 -6.84 17.51 -5.17
N GLY A 153 -7.77 16.73 -5.74
CA GLY A 153 -7.64 16.21 -7.10
C GLY A 153 -7.45 17.30 -8.17
N GLU A 154 -8.18 18.41 -8.06
CA GLU A 154 -8.03 19.56 -8.98
C GLU A 154 -6.70 20.31 -8.78
N ILE A 155 -6.18 20.37 -7.56
CA ILE A 155 -4.86 20.94 -7.30
C ILE A 155 -3.78 20.04 -7.92
N LEU A 156 -3.83 18.74 -7.68
CA LEU A 156 -2.88 17.77 -8.25
C LEU A 156 -2.88 17.78 -9.77
N LYS A 157 -4.07 17.81 -10.39
CA LYS A 157 -4.22 17.91 -11.85
C LYS A 157 -3.59 19.20 -12.38
N ARG A 158 -3.96 20.35 -11.79
CA ARG A 158 -3.43 21.65 -12.20
C ARG A 158 -1.91 21.72 -12.07
N LEU A 159 -1.36 21.28 -10.94
CA LEU A 159 0.09 21.24 -10.74
C LEU A 159 0.78 20.40 -11.82
N TRP A 160 0.20 19.25 -12.18
CA TRP A 160 0.77 18.40 -13.22
C TRP A 160 0.70 19.05 -14.61
N GLU A 161 -0.40 19.75 -14.92
CA GLU A 161 -0.56 20.49 -16.18
C GLU A 161 0.37 21.72 -16.27
N GLU A 162 0.46 22.54 -15.22
CA GLU A 162 1.29 23.74 -15.14
C GLU A 162 2.79 23.41 -15.20
N ASN A 163 3.19 22.26 -14.65
CA ASN A 163 4.56 21.76 -14.74
C ASN A 163 4.83 20.95 -16.03
N GLY A 164 4.07 21.23 -17.10
CA GLY A 164 4.32 20.71 -18.45
C GLY A 164 4.03 19.22 -18.63
N LYS A 165 3.28 18.57 -17.73
CA LYS A 165 2.94 17.13 -17.77
C LYS A 165 4.18 16.20 -17.76
N VAL A 166 5.35 16.72 -17.40
CA VAL A 166 6.58 15.93 -17.33
C VAL A 166 6.83 15.35 -15.95
N TYR A 167 6.21 15.93 -14.91
CA TYR A 167 6.44 15.53 -13.53
C TYR A 167 5.79 14.17 -13.22
N GLY A 168 6.43 13.42 -12.33
CA GLY A 168 5.86 12.24 -11.69
C GLY A 168 4.81 12.64 -10.65
N MET A 169 3.80 11.79 -10.45
CA MET A 169 2.79 11.93 -9.39
C MET A 169 3.08 10.89 -8.31
N VAL A 170 3.47 11.36 -7.13
CA VAL A 170 3.95 10.49 -6.04
C VAL A 170 3.05 10.62 -4.82
N PHE A 171 2.62 9.47 -4.31
CA PHE A 171 1.87 9.38 -3.07
C PHE A 171 2.74 8.73 -2.00
N ALA A 172 3.00 9.43 -0.91
CA ALA A 172 3.85 8.92 0.17
C ALA A 172 3.08 8.90 1.48
N GLY A 173 3.30 7.91 2.33
CA GLY A 173 2.69 7.91 3.64
C GLY A 173 3.33 6.94 4.60
N HIS A 174 3.06 7.13 5.89
CA HIS A 174 3.57 6.27 6.96
C HIS A 174 2.44 5.67 7.79
N SER A 175 2.55 4.41 8.20
CA SER A 175 1.60 3.72 9.07
C SER A 175 0.15 3.80 8.54
N LEU A 176 -0.76 4.46 9.25
CA LEU A 176 -2.10 4.83 8.78
C LEU A 176 -2.06 5.55 7.41
N GLY A 177 -1.21 6.58 7.27
CA GLY A 177 -1.08 7.37 6.06
C GLY A 177 -0.61 6.58 4.85
N SER A 178 0.23 5.56 5.02
CA SER A 178 0.63 4.68 3.91
C SER A 178 -0.53 3.87 3.35
N GLY A 179 -1.44 3.41 4.23
CA GLY A 179 -2.63 2.69 3.79
C GLY A 179 -3.55 3.58 2.96
N VAL A 180 -3.72 4.84 3.37
CA VAL A 180 -4.45 5.87 2.61
C VAL A 180 -3.76 6.16 1.27
N ALA A 181 -2.44 6.41 1.27
CA ALA A 181 -1.66 6.69 0.06
C ALA A 181 -1.74 5.54 -0.95
N ALA A 182 -1.65 4.28 -0.48
CA ALA A 182 -1.75 3.11 -1.33
C ALA A 182 -3.13 3.01 -2.01
N LEU A 183 -4.23 3.15 -1.27
CA LEU A 183 -5.58 3.08 -1.84
C LEU A 183 -5.89 4.29 -2.74
N LEU A 184 -5.37 5.47 -2.39
CA LEU A 184 -5.45 6.66 -3.24
C LEU A 184 -4.76 6.39 -4.59
N THR A 185 -3.59 5.76 -4.57
CA THR A 185 -2.85 5.38 -5.78
C THR A 185 -3.65 4.43 -6.67
N VAL A 186 -4.27 3.40 -6.08
CA VAL A 186 -5.14 2.46 -6.80
C VAL A 186 -6.29 3.21 -7.50
N ILE A 187 -6.95 4.15 -6.81
CA ILE A 187 -8.03 4.96 -7.40
C ILE A 187 -7.50 5.81 -8.57
N VAL A 188 -6.37 6.50 -8.39
CA VAL A 188 -5.79 7.37 -9.43
C VAL A 188 -5.38 6.57 -10.67
N VAL A 189 -4.78 5.40 -10.48
CA VAL A 189 -4.35 4.51 -11.57
C VAL A 189 -5.55 3.98 -12.37
N ASN A 190 -6.68 3.69 -11.72
CA ASN A 190 -7.89 3.24 -12.41
C ASN A 190 -8.65 4.37 -13.11
N HIS A 191 -8.39 5.62 -12.72
CA HIS A 191 -9.17 6.78 -13.16
C HIS A 191 -8.29 7.94 -13.60
N ARG A 192 -7.18 7.62 -14.27
CA ARG A 192 -6.14 8.57 -14.73
C ARG A 192 -6.71 9.79 -15.45
N GLY A 193 -7.75 9.62 -16.26
CA GLY A 193 -8.41 10.70 -16.99
C GLY A 193 -8.95 11.83 -16.11
N ARG A 194 -9.32 11.54 -14.85
CA ARG A 194 -9.78 12.56 -13.89
C ARG A 194 -8.65 13.38 -13.28
N LEU A 195 -7.41 12.90 -13.36
CA LEU A 195 -6.22 13.61 -12.92
C LEU A 195 -5.39 14.14 -14.11
N GLY A 196 -6.03 14.44 -15.23
CA GLY A 196 -5.37 14.98 -16.43
C GLY A 196 -4.84 13.92 -17.41
N GLY A 197 -5.02 12.63 -17.12
CA GLY A 197 -4.53 11.54 -17.97
C GLY A 197 -3.07 11.19 -17.70
N ILE A 198 -2.63 11.26 -16.44
CA ILE A 198 -1.25 10.95 -16.06
C ILE A 198 -0.91 9.51 -16.47
N PRO A 199 0.17 9.28 -17.23
CA PRO A 199 0.61 7.94 -17.58
C PRO A 199 0.89 7.08 -16.33
N ARG A 200 0.59 5.78 -16.40
CA ARG A 200 0.68 4.86 -15.25
C ARG A 200 2.11 4.79 -14.71
N GLU A 201 3.09 4.81 -15.62
CA GLU A 201 4.52 4.78 -15.34
C GLU A 201 5.03 6.01 -14.59
N LYS A 202 4.28 7.12 -14.61
CA LYS A 202 4.58 8.34 -13.85
C LYS A 202 3.93 8.38 -12.47
N ILE A 203 3.11 7.37 -12.13
CA ILE A 203 2.46 7.28 -10.83
C ILE A 203 3.26 6.32 -9.94
N ARG A 204 3.59 6.77 -8.74
CA ARG A 204 4.34 5.98 -7.75
C ARG A 204 3.74 6.17 -6.36
N CYS A 205 3.82 5.12 -5.55
CA CYS A 205 3.48 5.18 -4.14
C CYS A 205 4.62 4.63 -3.29
N TYR A 206 4.95 5.34 -2.22
CA TYR A 206 5.90 4.90 -1.20
C TYR A 206 5.17 4.79 0.14
N ALA A 207 4.94 3.55 0.56
CA ALA A 207 4.15 3.19 1.72
C ALA A 207 5.09 2.70 2.84
N MET A 208 5.43 3.57 3.79
CA MET A 208 6.37 3.26 4.88
C MET A 208 5.64 2.64 6.07
N ALA A 209 6.09 1.46 6.51
CA ALA A 209 5.45 0.70 7.59
C ALA A 209 3.93 0.53 7.36
N PRO A 210 3.50 -0.02 6.21
CA PRO A 210 2.10 0.01 5.81
C PRO A 210 1.17 -0.83 6.67
N ALA A 211 -0.02 -0.29 6.94
CA ALA A 211 -1.16 -1.09 7.34
C ALA A 211 -1.56 -2.03 6.19
N ARG A 212 -1.98 -3.25 6.53
CA ARG A 212 -2.57 -4.17 5.56
C ARG A 212 -3.90 -3.62 5.06
N CYS A 213 -3.95 -3.15 3.81
CA CYS A 213 -5.05 -2.34 3.30
C CYS A 213 -5.77 -2.92 2.09
N MET A 214 -5.25 -4.00 1.48
CA MET A 214 -5.85 -4.60 0.28
C MET A 214 -5.62 -6.11 0.21
N SER A 215 -6.51 -6.84 -0.44
CA SER A 215 -6.39 -8.27 -0.72
C SER A 215 -5.19 -8.59 -1.60
N LEU A 216 -4.74 -9.86 -1.58
CA LEU A 216 -3.48 -10.27 -2.21
C LEU A 216 -3.47 -10.06 -3.73
N ASN A 217 -4.58 -10.31 -4.42
CA ASN A 217 -4.68 -10.05 -5.85
C ASN A 217 -4.43 -8.57 -6.20
N LEU A 218 -4.94 -7.63 -5.38
CA LEU A 218 -4.67 -6.20 -5.56
C LEU A 218 -3.22 -5.87 -5.22
N ALA A 219 -2.68 -6.41 -4.12
CA ALA A 219 -1.28 -6.18 -3.75
C ALA A 219 -0.31 -6.58 -4.87
N VAL A 220 -0.57 -7.70 -5.56
CA VAL A 220 0.21 -8.13 -6.72
C VAL A 220 -0.10 -7.29 -7.96
N LYS A 221 -1.38 -6.98 -8.24
CA LYS A 221 -1.81 -6.18 -9.41
C LYS A 221 -1.16 -4.80 -9.46
N TYR A 222 -0.94 -4.16 -8.31
CA TYR A 222 -0.39 -2.81 -8.20
C TYR A 222 1.08 -2.77 -7.76
N ALA A 223 1.80 -3.90 -7.82
CA ALA A 223 3.19 -3.99 -7.38
C ALA A 223 4.21 -3.24 -8.24
N ASP A 224 3.81 -2.78 -9.43
CA ASP A 224 4.58 -1.92 -10.33
C ASP A 224 4.54 -0.44 -9.93
N VAL A 225 3.51 -0.02 -9.19
CA VAL A 225 3.30 1.39 -8.80
C VAL A 225 3.36 1.60 -7.29
N ILE A 226 3.04 0.59 -6.47
CA ILE A 226 3.09 0.69 -5.01
C ILE A 226 4.32 -0.03 -4.44
N HIS A 227 5.09 0.71 -3.66
CA HIS A 227 6.30 0.24 -2.98
C HIS A 227 6.11 0.33 -1.47
N SER A 228 6.12 -0.81 -0.79
CA SER A 228 6.04 -0.92 0.66
C SER A 228 7.43 -0.99 1.28
N ILE A 229 7.75 -0.07 2.19
CA ILE A 229 9.04 0.02 2.87
C ILE A 229 8.87 -0.48 4.30
N ILE A 230 9.61 -1.52 4.67
CA ILE A 230 9.49 -2.17 5.97
C ILE A 230 10.87 -2.28 6.60
N LEU A 231 10.99 -1.86 7.86
CA LEU A 231 12.20 -2.03 8.65
C LEU A 231 12.06 -3.27 9.54
N GLN A 232 12.98 -4.22 9.39
CA GLN A 232 13.18 -5.35 10.32
C GLN A 232 11.89 -6.05 10.81
N ASP A 233 11.59 -5.92 12.11
CA ASP A 233 10.56 -6.69 12.79
C ASP A 233 9.26 -5.88 12.94
N ASP A 234 9.08 -4.82 12.14
CA ASP A 234 7.87 -4.01 12.16
C ASP A 234 6.63 -4.91 12.10
N PHE A 235 5.76 -4.73 13.10
CA PHE A 235 4.61 -5.58 13.35
C PHE A 235 3.44 -5.27 12.42
N LEU A 236 3.31 -4.03 11.95
CA LEU A 236 2.08 -3.57 11.32
C LEU A 236 1.79 -4.26 9.96
N PRO A 237 2.78 -4.43 9.07
CA PRO A 237 2.59 -5.16 7.80
C PRO A 237 2.28 -6.64 7.99
N ARG A 238 2.60 -7.20 9.17
CA ARG A 238 2.49 -8.64 9.48
C ARG A 238 1.20 -8.99 10.21
N THR A 239 0.61 -8.03 10.93
CA THR A 239 -0.39 -8.36 11.94
C THR A 239 -1.79 -8.43 11.37
N ALA A 240 -2.36 -9.64 11.34
CA ALA A 240 -3.75 -10.00 11.01
C ALA A 240 -4.82 -9.25 11.83
N THR A 241 -4.45 -8.94 13.07
CA THR A 241 -5.34 -8.46 14.13
C THR A 241 -5.87 -7.06 13.85
N PRO A 242 -7.17 -6.80 14.13
CA PRO A 242 -7.69 -5.45 14.16
C PRO A 242 -6.77 -4.55 15.00
N LEU A 243 -6.37 -3.42 14.43
CA LEU A 243 -5.50 -2.45 15.10
C LEU A 243 -6.11 -1.94 16.41
N GLU A 244 -7.42 -2.07 16.52
CA GLU A 244 -8.21 -1.91 17.73
C GLU A 244 -7.64 -2.65 18.94
N ASP A 245 -7.33 -3.94 18.79
CA ASP A 245 -6.82 -4.76 19.88
C ASP A 245 -5.36 -4.40 20.22
N ILE A 246 -4.63 -3.84 19.26
CA ILE A 246 -3.23 -3.40 19.41
C ILE A 246 -3.16 -2.08 20.16
N PHE A 247 -4.00 -1.11 19.80
CA PHE A 247 -3.95 0.22 20.38
C PHE A 247 -4.86 0.42 21.60
N LYS A 248 -5.94 -0.38 21.76
CA LYS A 248 -6.80 -0.36 22.95
C LYS A 248 -6.44 -1.43 23.98
N SER A 249 -5.47 -2.31 23.69
CA SER A 249 -5.07 -3.37 24.63
C SER A 249 -4.57 -2.80 25.95
N ILE A 250 -5.07 -3.36 27.05
CA ILE A 250 -4.49 -3.20 28.39
C ILE A 250 -3.17 -3.99 28.50
N PHE A 251 -2.99 -5.02 27.65
CA PHE A 251 -1.75 -5.81 27.58
C PHE A 251 -0.67 -5.07 26.80
N CYS A 252 0.59 -5.15 27.24
CA CYS A 252 1.69 -4.59 26.47
C CYS A 252 1.79 -5.29 25.10
N LEU A 253 2.20 -4.55 24.06
CA LEU A 253 2.31 -5.03 22.68
C LEU A 253 2.98 -6.42 22.56
N PRO A 254 4.08 -6.73 23.29
CA PRO A 254 4.68 -8.08 23.26
C PRO A 254 3.72 -9.20 23.66
N CYS A 255 2.90 -9.01 24.70
CA CYS A 255 1.92 -9.99 25.14
C CYS A 255 0.83 -10.23 24.10
N LEU A 256 0.36 -9.14 23.46
CA LEU A 256 -0.61 -9.25 22.38
C LEU A 256 -0.02 -9.98 21.16
N LEU A 257 1.18 -9.60 20.72
CA LEU A 257 1.87 -10.25 19.61
C LEU A 257 2.09 -11.74 19.88
N PHE A 258 2.38 -12.12 21.14
CA PHE A 258 2.47 -13.52 21.55
C PHE A 258 1.14 -14.27 21.37
N LEU A 259 0.03 -13.72 21.85
CA LEU A 259 -1.30 -14.33 21.68
C LEU A 259 -1.69 -14.48 20.21
N VAL A 260 -1.42 -13.46 19.39
CA VAL A 260 -1.71 -13.50 17.95
C VAL A 260 -0.80 -14.51 17.25
N CYS A 261 0.48 -14.56 17.59
CA CYS A 261 1.43 -15.55 17.05
C CYS A 261 1.01 -16.99 17.38
N LEU A 262 0.51 -17.23 18.59
CA LEU A 262 -0.06 -18.51 18.99
C LEU A 262 -1.28 -18.85 18.14
N ARG A 263 -2.25 -17.93 18.02
CA ARG A 263 -3.45 -18.13 17.18
C ARG A 263 -3.09 -18.43 15.72
N ASP A 264 -2.22 -17.62 15.13
CA ASP A 264 -1.86 -17.70 13.70
C ASP A 264 -1.06 -18.96 13.36
N THR A 265 -0.42 -19.60 14.35
CA THR A 265 0.22 -20.91 14.19
C THR A 265 -0.77 -22.02 13.86
N PHE A 266 -2.00 -21.95 14.38
CA PHE A 266 -2.99 -23.00 14.20
C PHE A 266 -3.87 -22.78 12.95
N ILE A 267 -3.60 -21.74 12.16
CA ILE A 267 -4.33 -21.47 10.91
C ILE A 267 -3.53 -22.01 9.73
N PRO A 268 -4.02 -23.04 9.01
CA PRO A 268 -3.31 -23.58 7.85
C PRO A 268 -3.14 -22.53 6.74
N GLU A 269 -1.98 -22.53 6.08
CA GLU A 269 -1.66 -21.62 4.98
C GLU A 269 -2.70 -21.64 3.86
N GLY A 270 -3.16 -22.83 3.45
CA GLY A 270 -4.20 -22.98 2.43
C GLY A 270 -5.54 -22.32 2.83
N ARG A 271 -5.85 -22.25 4.13
CA ARG A 271 -7.05 -21.54 4.62
C ARG A 271 -6.87 -20.03 4.52
N LYS A 272 -5.68 -19.51 4.81
CA LYS A 272 -5.37 -18.07 4.69
C LYS A 272 -5.42 -17.61 3.24
N LEU A 273 -4.89 -18.40 2.31
CA LEU A 273 -4.88 -18.10 0.88
C LEU A 273 -6.29 -18.06 0.27
N ARG A 274 -7.19 -18.94 0.72
CA ARG A 274 -8.58 -18.99 0.23
C ARG A 274 -9.47 -17.89 0.79
N ASP A 275 -9.08 -17.24 1.90
CA ASP A 275 -9.87 -16.14 2.48
C ASP A 275 -9.63 -14.84 1.72
N GLN A 276 -10.53 -14.55 0.78
CA GLN A 276 -10.51 -13.33 -0.05
C GLN A 276 -10.51 -12.03 0.76
N ARG A 277 -11.09 -12.09 1.96
CA ARG A 277 -11.31 -10.91 2.80
C ARG A 277 -10.06 -10.54 3.60
N ARG A 278 -9.04 -11.40 3.60
CA ARG A 278 -7.76 -11.16 4.27
C ARG A 278 -7.00 -10.06 3.53
N LEU A 279 -6.65 -9.01 4.26
CA LEU A 279 -5.85 -7.90 3.72
C LEU A 279 -4.35 -8.16 3.94
N TYR A 280 -3.54 -7.58 3.06
CA TYR A 280 -2.09 -7.69 2.99
C TYR A 280 -1.47 -6.30 2.83
N ALA A 281 -0.17 -6.22 3.07
CA ALA A 281 0.60 -5.02 2.77
C ALA A 281 0.65 -4.83 1.24
N PRO A 282 0.54 -3.58 0.76
CA PRO A 282 0.28 -3.33 -0.66
C PRO A 282 1.58 -3.38 -1.50
N GLY A 283 1.49 -3.89 -2.72
CA GLY A 283 2.54 -3.74 -3.72
C GLY A 283 3.84 -4.51 -3.48
N ARG A 284 4.91 -4.07 -4.17
CA ARG A 284 6.28 -4.60 -4.04
C ARG A 284 6.86 -4.19 -2.69
N MET A 285 7.55 -5.10 -2.01
CA MET A 285 8.15 -4.82 -0.71
C MET A 285 9.65 -4.53 -0.81
N TYR A 286 10.11 -3.59 0.01
CA TYR A 286 11.52 -3.31 0.31
C TYR A 286 11.73 -3.49 1.80
N HIS A 287 12.43 -4.55 2.16
CA HIS A 287 12.71 -4.91 3.53
C HIS A 287 14.14 -4.53 3.89
N ILE A 288 14.27 -3.60 4.84
CA ILE A 288 15.54 -3.09 5.36
C ILE A 288 15.95 -3.98 6.55
N VAL A 289 17.08 -4.66 6.41
CA VAL A 289 17.58 -5.64 7.37
C VAL A 289 18.85 -5.10 8.04
N GLU A 290 18.75 -4.61 9.28
CA GLU A 290 19.90 -4.15 10.10
C GLU A 290 20.30 -5.05 11.29
N ARG A 291 19.59 -6.16 11.55
CA ARG A 291 19.77 -7.11 12.67
C ARG A 291 19.67 -8.58 12.22
N LYS A 292 20.41 -9.46 12.92
CA LYS A 292 20.46 -10.93 12.74
C LYS A 292 20.28 -11.62 14.09
N PHE A 293 19.68 -12.81 14.09
CA PHE A 293 19.42 -13.57 15.31
C PHE A 293 20.73 -13.95 16.02
N CYS A 294 20.74 -13.90 17.35
CA CYS A 294 21.92 -14.18 18.20
C CYS A 294 23.17 -13.33 17.95
N ARG A 295 23.06 -12.14 17.34
CA ARG A 295 24.17 -11.17 17.26
C ARG A 295 23.84 -9.89 18.01
N CYS A 296 24.74 -9.46 18.88
CA CYS A 296 24.65 -8.17 19.55
C CYS A 296 25.02 -7.04 18.58
N GLY A 297 24.15 -6.04 18.44
CA GLY A 297 24.41 -4.82 17.66
C GLY A 297 23.68 -4.75 16.32
N ARG A 298 23.68 -3.54 15.75
CA ARG A 298 23.19 -3.26 14.39
C ARG A 298 24.36 -3.44 13.41
N PHE A 299 24.09 -4.01 12.24
CA PHE A 299 25.10 -4.13 11.18
C PHE A 299 24.71 -3.27 9.96
N PRO A 300 25.64 -3.04 9.02
CA PRO A 300 25.37 -2.20 7.86
C PRO A 300 24.14 -2.71 7.10
N PRO A 301 23.05 -1.92 6.99
CA PRO A 301 21.76 -2.41 6.54
C PRO A 301 21.83 -3.00 5.12
N GLU A 302 21.06 -4.05 4.90
CA GLU A 302 20.83 -4.67 3.59
C GLU A 302 19.38 -4.43 3.19
N VAL A 303 19.14 -4.03 1.93
CA VAL A 303 17.79 -3.84 1.40
C VAL A 303 17.45 -4.99 0.48
N ARG A 304 16.37 -5.68 0.78
CA ARG A 304 15.88 -6.81 0.00
C ARG A 304 14.52 -6.51 -0.59
N THR A 305 14.27 -6.90 -1.83
CA THR A 305 13.01 -6.63 -2.53
C THR A 305 12.42 -7.85 -3.21
N ALA A 306 11.09 -7.94 -3.17
CA ALA A 306 10.30 -8.95 -3.85
C ALA A 306 8.82 -8.51 -3.93
N ILE A 307 8.03 -9.24 -4.72
CA ILE A 307 6.57 -9.22 -4.71
C ILE A 307 6.12 -10.52 -4.03
N PRO A 308 5.84 -10.52 -2.71
CA PRO A 308 5.67 -11.76 -1.96
C PRO A 308 4.29 -12.38 -2.22
N VAL A 309 4.26 -13.33 -3.16
CA VAL A 309 3.10 -14.20 -3.41
C VAL A 309 3.18 -15.44 -2.51
N ASP A 310 4.35 -16.10 -2.52
CA ASP A 310 4.74 -17.12 -1.56
C ASP A 310 5.45 -16.46 -0.37
N GLY A 311 5.19 -16.93 0.87
CA GLY A 311 5.81 -16.32 2.05
C GLY A 311 5.46 -14.83 2.21
N ARG A 312 4.15 -14.54 2.29
CA ARG A 312 3.44 -13.24 2.20
C ARG A 312 3.79 -12.18 3.26
N PHE A 313 4.97 -12.28 3.88
CA PHE A 313 5.45 -11.38 4.93
C PHE A 313 4.45 -11.22 6.10
N GLU A 314 3.70 -12.28 6.40
CA GLU A 314 2.62 -12.26 7.39
C GLU A 314 2.99 -12.96 8.71
N HIS A 315 4.22 -13.47 8.82
CA HIS A 315 4.68 -14.07 10.06
C HIS A 315 4.93 -12.98 11.10
N ILE A 316 4.21 -13.08 12.21
CA ILE A 316 4.42 -12.22 13.38
C ILE A 316 5.77 -12.55 14.00
N VAL A 317 6.57 -11.50 14.19
CA VAL A 317 7.87 -11.56 14.85
C VAL A 317 7.72 -11.06 16.27
N LEU A 318 8.16 -11.86 17.24
CA LEU A 318 8.15 -11.46 18.65
C LEU A 318 9.45 -10.70 18.95
N SER A 319 9.41 -9.37 18.75
CA SER A 319 10.58 -8.50 18.91
C SER A 319 10.28 -7.34 19.85
N CYS A 320 11.20 -7.07 20.78
CA CYS A 320 11.14 -5.88 21.64
C CYS A 320 11.34 -4.58 20.84
N ASN A 321 11.83 -4.67 19.61
CA ASN A 321 12.08 -3.52 18.73
C ASN A 321 10.91 -3.24 17.78
N ALA A 322 9.86 -4.06 17.76
CA ALA A 322 8.79 -3.96 16.76
C ALA A 322 8.16 -2.55 16.67
N THR A 323 7.93 -1.87 17.80
CA THR A 323 7.41 -0.50 17.81
C THR A 323 8.44 0.53 17.33
N SER A 324 9.72 0.32 17.61
CA SER A 324 10.78 1.21 17.13
C SER A 324 10.96 1.08 15.63
N ASP A 325 10.92 -0.17 15.13
CA ASP A 325 11.02 -0.50 13.71
C ASP A 325 9.86 0.07 12.89
N HIS A 326 8.69 0.19 13.52
CA HIS A 326 7.54 0.87 12.95
C HIS A 326 7.75 2.38 12.74
N GLY A 327 8.61 3.02 13.54
CA GLY A 327 8.77 4.46 13.55
C GLY A 327 9.49 5.00 12.32
N ILE A 328 8.85 5.90 11.58
CA ILE A 328 9.43 6.53 10.38
C ILE A 328 10.82 7.17 10.58
N ILE A 329 11.15 7.68 11.77
CA ILE A 329 12.49 8.22 12.06
C ILE A 329 13.57 7.13 11.92
N TRP A 330 13.27 5.91 12.38
CA TRP A 330 14.19 4.77 12.23
C TRP A 330 14.24 4.27 10.79
N ILE A 331 13.10 4.26 10.10
CA ILE A 331 13.04 3.91 8.67
C ILE A 331 13.88 4.89 7.85
N GLU A 332 13.76 6.20 8.09
CA GLU A 332 14.59 7.23 7.43
C GLU A 332 16.08 7.01 7.71
N ARG A 333 16.44 6.83 8.98
CA ARG A 333 17.84 6.66 9.37
C ARG A 333 18.48 5.43 8.75
N GLU A 334 17.82 4.29 8.82
CA GLU A 334 18.37 3.04 8.29
C GLU A 334 18.29 2.96 6.76
N SER A 335 17.29 3.60 6.14
CA SER A 335 17.27 3.75 4.68
C SER A 335 18.38 4.68 4.18
N GLN A 336 18.68 5.78 4.88
CA GLN A 336 19.77 6.67 4.49
C GLN A 336 21.13 5.96 4.53
N LYS A 337 21.42 5.21 5.62
CA LYS A 337 22.63 4.39 5.72
C LYS A 337 22.71 3.31 4.65
N ALA A 338 21.58 2.66 4.35
CA ALA A 338 21.53 1.65 3.30
C ALA A 338 21.81 2.25 1.93
N LEU A 339 21.27 3.44 1.65
CA LEU A 339 21.51 4.15 0.40
C LEU A 339 22.99 4.54 0.24
N GLU A 340 23.62 5.04 1.29
CA GLU A 340 25.07 5.38 1.30
C GLU A 340 25.92 4.13 1.01
N LYS A 341 25.65 3.02 1.68
CA LYS A 341 26.35 1.76 1.45
C LYS A 341 26.15 1.22 0.03
N ILE A 342 24.93 1.30 -0.51
CA ILE A 342 24.67 0.89 -1.90
C ILE A 342 25.46 1.78 -2.88
N LYS A 343 25.62 3.08 -2.59
CA LYS A 343 26.45 3.99 -3.41
C LYS A 343 27.93 3.61 -3.33
N GLU A 344 28.45 3.33 -2.14
CA GLU A 344 29.85 2.89 -1.93
C GLU A 344 30.14 1.62 -2.73
N ILE A 345 29.33 0.56 -2.55
CA ILE A 345 29.50 -0.71 -3.27
C ILE A 345 29.44 -0.50 -4.78
N ASN A 346 28.49 0.29 -5.28
CA ASN A 346 28.43 0.57 -6.71
C ASN A 346 29.67 1.32 -7.19
N SER A 347 30.17 2.31 -6.45
CA SER A 347 31.38 3.05 -6.85
C SER A 347 32.63 2.18 -6.96
N GLU A 348 32.74 1.12 -6.16
CA GLU A 348 33.88 0.18 -6.18
C GLU A 348 33.77 -0.89 -7.27
N THR A 349 32.55 -1.23 -7.72
CA THR A 349 32.28 -2.43 -8.53
C THR A 349 31.95 -2.15 -10.01
N ILE A 350 31.90 -0.88 -10.44
CA ILE A 350 31.48 -0.51 -11.81
C ILE A 350 32.57 -0.88 -12.83
N THR A 351 32.32 -1.96 -13.59
CA THR A 351 33.03 -2.32 -14.83
C THR A 351 32.15 -2.17 -16.08
N THR A 352 30.82 -2.09 -15.91
CA THR A 352 29.83 -1.92 -16.98
C THR A 352 29.14 -0.55 -16.93
N PRO A 353 28.75 0.04 -18.08
CA PRO A 353 28.13 1.36 -18.11
C PRO A 353 26.82 1.44 -17.31
N PRO A 354 26.60 2.49 -16.48
CA PRO A 354 25.41 2.63 -15.63
C PRO A 354 24.07 2.59 -16.38
N GLY A 355 24.04 3.04 -17.63
CA GLY A 355 22.83 3.01 -18.45
C GLY A 355 22.34 1.59 -18.78
N VAL A 356 23.27 0.68 -19.04
CA VAL A 356 22.96 -0.73 -19.37
C VAL A 356 22.41 -1.45 -18.15
N GLN A 357 23.06 -1.29 -16.99
CA GLN A 357 22.61 -1.86 -15.72
C GLN A 357 21.19 -1.41 -15.34
N LYS A 358 20.88 -0.12 -15.53
CA LYS A 358 19.53 0.43 -15.27
C LYS A 358 18.49 -0.19 -16.18
N PHE A 359 18.78 -0.35 -17.47
CA PHE A 359 17.86 -0.94 -18.43
C PHE A 359 17.59 -2.42 -18.13
N GLU A 360 18.63 -3.22 -17.90
CA GLU A 360 18.51 -4.63 -17.51
C GLU A 360 17.69 -4.81 -16.22
N ARG A 361 17.90 -3.94 -15.23
CA ARG A 361 17.12 -3.98 -14.00
C ARG A 361 15.65 -3.66 -14.22
N MET A 362 15.32 -2.67 -15.06
CA MET A 362 13.92 -2.37 -15.39
C MET A 362 13.21 -3.56 -16.03
N GLN A 363 13.84 -4.23 -17.00
CA GLN A 363 13.30 -5.46 -17.60
C GLN A 363 13.10 -6.57 -16.57
N THR A 364 14.05 -6.71 -15.64
CA THR A 364 13.96 -7.69 -14.55
C THR A 364 12.80 -7.40 -13.62
N ILE A 365 12.55 -6.13 -13.27
CA ILE A 365 11.41 -5.71 -12.42
C ILE A 365 10.07 -6.02 -13.10
N GLU A 366 9.96 -5.75 -14.40
CA GLU A 366 8.76 -6.08 -15.18
C GLU A 366 8.55 -7.59 -15.26
N GLN A 367 9.62 -8.37 -15.45
CA GLN A 367 9.55 -9.83 -15.41
C GLN A 367 9.11 -10.35 -14.04
N GLU A 368 9.72 -9.88 -12.96
CA GLU A 368 9.36 -10.26 -11.58
C GLU A 368 7.87 -9.97 -11.29
N HIS A 369 7.33 -8.88 -11.85
CA HIS A 369 5.90 -8.56 -11.71
C HIS A 369 5.00 -9.52 -12.50
N ARG A 370 5.36 -9.84 -13.75
CA ARG A 370 4.65 -10.86 -14.55
C ARG A 370 4.67 -12.22 -13.86
N ASP A 371 5.83 -12.65 -13.39
CA ASP A 371 5.99 -13.92 -12.68
C ASP A 371 5.12 -13.96 -11.41
N ALA A 372 5.04 -12.84 -10.68
CA ALA A 372 4.17 -12.74 -9.50
C ALA A 372 2.68 -12.82 -9.85
N LEU A 373 2.24 -12.18 -10.95
CA LEU A 373 0.85 -12.28 -11.44
C LEU A 373 0.50 -13.71 -11.86
N GLU A 374 1.37 -14.37 -12.63
CA GLU A 374 1.20 -15.77 -13.03
C GLU A 374 1.19 -16.71 -11.82
N ARG A 375 2.12 -16.49 -10.88
CA ARG A 375 2.17 -17.26 -9.63
C ARG A 375 0.90 -17.09 -8.82
N ALA A 376 0.33 -15.89 -8.76
CA ALA A 376 -0.91 -15.63 -8.06
C ALA A 376 -2.10 -16.41 -8.68
N VAL A 377 -2.16 -16.47 -10.01
CA VAL A 377 -3.14 -17.29 -10.74
C VAL A 377 -2.92 -18.78 -10.45
N SER A 378 -1.67 -19.26 -10.48
CA SER A 378 -1.34 -20.67 -10.21
C SER A 378 -1.74 -21.16 -8.82
N LEU A 379 -1.76 -20.24 -7.83
CA LEU A 379 -2.20 -20.51 -6.47
C LEU A 379 -3.72 -20.42 -6.28
N ASN A 380 -4.48 -20.19 -7.35
CA ASN A 380 -5.92 -19.94 -7.33
C ASN A 380 -6.29 -18.80 -6.38
N ILE A 381 -5.49 -17.74 -6.35
CA ILE A 381 -5.84 -16.54 -5.60
C ILE A 381 -7.09 -15.94 -6.26
N PRO A 382 -8.17 -15.68 -5.52
CA PRO A 382 -9.40 -15.25 -6.14
C PRO A 382 -9.27 -13.90 -6.83
N HIS A 383 -9.89 -13.79 -8.01
CA HIS A 383 -9.83 -12.61 -8.88
C HIS A 383 -8.41 -12.18 -9.29
N ALA A 384 -7.40 -13.05 -9.14
CA ALA A 384 -6.09 -12.85 -9.75
C ALA A 384 -6.21 -13.00 -11.28
N VAL A 385 -5.51 -12.13 -12.01
CA VAL A 385 -5.47 -12.11 -13.48
C VAL A 385 -4.01 -12.08 -13.90
N ALA A 386 -3.67 -12.80 -14.97
CA ALA A 386 -2.30 -12.91 -15.47
C ALA A 386 -1.76 -11.60 -16.10
N THR A 387 -2.65 -10.65 -16.41
CA THR A 387 -2.30 -9.37 -17.06
C THR A 387 -2.79 -8.19 -16.23
N ALA A 388 -1.92 -7.21 -16.00
CA ALA A 388 -2.24 -5.99 -15.25
C ALA A 388 -3.25 -5.07 -15.98
N ASP A 389 -3.30 -5.14 -17.33
CA ASP A 389 -3.97 -4.15 -18.19
C ASP A 389 -5.29 -4.61 -18.85
N ALA A 390 -6.07 -5.47 -18.19
CA ALA A 390 -7.44 -5.73 -18.67
C ALA A 390 -8.34 -4.50 -18.39
N GLU A 391 -8.16 -3.40 -19.14
CA GLU A 391 -9.09 -2.27 -19.15
C GLU A 391 -10.47 -2.75 -19.62
N PRO A 392 -11.57 -2.44 -18.90
CA PRO A 392 -12.86 -2.35 -19.54
C PRO A 392 -12.91 -0.98 -20.22
N CYS A 393 -12.57 -0.95 -21.50
CA CYS A 393 -12.95 0.15 -22.37
C CYS A 393 -14.49 0.22 -22.31
N MET A 394 -15.03 1.26 -21.66
CA MET A 394 -16.43 1.60 -21.83
C MET A 394 -16.56 2.11 -23.27
N ASP A 395 -16.88 1.18 -24.17
CA ASP A 395 -17.33 1.47 -25.51
C ASP A 395 -18.61 2.29 -25.38
N ASN A 396 -18.51 3.60 -25.66
CA ASN A 396 -19.68 4.42 -25.88
C ASN A 396 -20.27 3.97 -27.22
N GLY A 397 -21.02 2.88 -27.15
CA GLY A 397 -21.76 2.31 -28.26
C GLY A 397 -22.61 3.39 -28.89
N THR A 398 -22.22 3.74 -30.11
CA THR A 398 -23.01 4.52 -31.05
C THR A 398 -24.31 3.76 -31.30
N VAL A 399 -25.46 4.38 -31.02
CA VAL A 399 -26.78 3.87 -31.45
C VAL A 399 -27.54 5.02 -32.11
N PRO A 400 -28.28 4.76 -33.21
CA PRO A 400 -28.38 5.67 -34.34
C PRO A 400 -29.41 6.78 -34.18
N SER A 401 -29.17 7.81 -34.98
CA SER A 401 -30.15 8.79 -35.44
C SER A 401 -31.53 8.18 -35.73
N GLN A 402 -32.52 8.56 -34.92
CA GLN A 402 -33.89 8.67 -35.38
C GLN A 402 -34.42 10.07 -35.07
N SER A 403 -34.59 10.81 -36.15
CA SER A 403 -35.33 12.06 -36.25
C SER A 403 -36.78 11.89 -35.80
N LYS A 404 -37.23 12.77 -34.90
CA LYS A 404 -38.55 13.41 -34.95
C LYS A 404 -38.52 14.64 -34.03
N GLY A 405 -38.80 15.80 -34.61
CA GLY A 405 -38.90 17.07 -33.90
C GLY A 405 -40.10 17.09 -32.95
N ASP A 406 -40.03 17.87 -31.87
CA ASP A 406 -40.56 19.23 -31.92
C ASP A 406 -40.32 19.99 -30.61
N GLN A 407 -40.14 21.30 -30.80
CA GLN A 407 -40.33 22.43 -29.91
C GLN A 407 -39.32 22.78 -28.79
N ALA A 408 -38.94 24.05 -28.89
CA ALA A 408 -38.00 24.79 -28.10
C ALA A 408 -38.57 25.21 -26.74
N SER A 409 -37.71 25.18 -25.71
CA SER A 409 -37.74 26.21 -24.68
C SER A 409 -36.31 26.55 -24.26
N LYS A 410 -36.00 27.85 -24.35
CA LYS A 410 -34.72 28.44 -23.98
C LYS A 410 -34.52 28.33 -22.47
N THR A 411 -33.37 27.82 -22.04
CA THR A 411 -32.78 28.25 -20.77
C THR A 411 -31.27 28.31 -20.93
N LYS A 412 -30.71 29.51 -20.74
CA LYS A 412 -29.27 29.79 -20.74
C LYS A 412 -28.60 28.92 -19.67
N SER A 413 -27.66 28.05 -20.06
CA SER A 413 -26.71 27.45 -19.13
C SER A 413 -25.39 28.23 -19.18
N THR A 414 -25.14 28.97 -18.10
CA THR A 414 -23.86 29.57 -17.76
C THR A 414 -22.84 28.44 -17.54
N SER A 415 -21.69 28.52 -18.19
CA SER A 415 -20.58 27.59 -18.05
C SER A 415 -19.95 27.71 -16.67
N GLY A 416 -20.32 26.84 -15.74
CA GLY A 416 -19.65 26.64 -14.46
C GLY A 416 -18.82 25.37 -14.51
N GLY A 417 -17.49 25.48 -14.34
CA GLY A 417 -16.59 24.34 -14.21
C GLY A 417 -17.02 23.46 -13.03
N GLY A 418 -17.59 22.30 -13.32
CA GLY A 418 -18.01 21.34 -12.32
C GLY A 418 -16.79 20.71 -11.64
N LYS A 419 -16.71 20.82 -10.31
CA LYS A 419 -15.74 20.08 -9.49
C LYS A 419 -15.82 18.58 -9.81
N THR A 420 -14.69 17.91 -10.03
CA THR A 420 -14.70 16.44 -10.16
C THR A 420 -15.13 15.80 -8.83
N ASN A 421 -16.34 15.23 -8.78
CA ASN A 421 -16.83 14.50 -7.62
C ASN A 421 -16.37 13.03 -7.70
N TRP A 422 -15.38 12.64 -6.89
CA TRP A 422 -14.91 11.26 -6.76
C TRP A 422 -15.88 10.39 -5.97
N ASP A 423 -16.75 10.98 -5.13
CA ASP A 423 -17.78 10.24 -4.41
C ASP A 423 -18.77 9.61 -5.37
N GLU A 424 -19.11 10.23 -6.52
CA GLU A 424 -19.98 9.60 -7.51
C GLU A 424 -19.39 8.34 -8.13
N LEU A 425 -18.07 8.31 -8.34
CA LEU A 425 -17.37 7.16 -8.88
C LEU A 425 -17.36 6.03 -7.86
N VAL A 426 -17.06 6.39 -6.62
CA VAL A 426 -17.02 5.50 -5.48
C VAL A 426 -18.43 4.99 -5.11
N ASN A 427 -19.47 5.83 -5.23
CA ASN A 427 -20.88 5.46 -5.06
C ASN A 427 -21.40 4.60 -6.24
N LYS A 428 -20.90 4.80 -7.47
CA LYS A 428 -21.15 3.85 -8.58
C LYS A 428 -20.46 2.50 -8.35
N LEU A 429 -19.36 2.48 -7.58
CA LEU A 429 -18.65 1.27 -7.15
C LEU A 429 -19.26 0.67 -5.86
N PHE A 430 -19.97 1.45 -5.05
CA PHE A 430 -20.73 1.04 -3.88
C PHE A 430 -22.20 0.81 -4.25
N LYS A 431 -22.55 -0.37 -4.76
CA LYS A 431 -23.98 -0.74 -4.75
C LYS A 431 -24.46 -0.89 -3.31
N LYS A 432 -25.74 -0.63 -3.06
CA LYS A 432 -26.47 -1.02 -1.85
C LYS A 432 -27.51 -2.03 -2.32
N GLY A 433 -27.32 -3.32 -2.01
CA GLY A 433 -28.27 -4.37 -2.40
C GLY A 433 -29.49 -4.40 -1.45
N GLU A 434 -30.68 -4.70 -1.97
CA GLU A 434 -31.93 -4.83 -1.20
C GLU A 434 -31.95 -6.04 -0.24
N SER A 435 -30.91 -6.88 -0.24
CA SER A 435 -30.68 -7.98 0.72
C SER A 435 -29.34 -7.89 1.47
N GLY A 436 -28.59 -6.80 1.34
CA GLY A 436 -27.33 -6.59 2.07
C GLY A 436 -26.08 -7.28 1.53
N HIS A 437 -26.15 -7.98 0.38
CA HIS A 437 -24.97 -8.52 -0.33
C HIS A 437 -24.69 -7.77 -1.66
N LEU A 438 -23.40 -7.60 -2.00
CA LEU A 438 -22.92 -6.82 -3.16
C LEU A 438 -22.29 -7.73 -4.23
N VAL A 439 -22.71 -7.54 -5.48
CA VAL A 439 -22.22 -8.25 -6.69
C VAL A 439 -21.84 -7.24 -7.76
N LEU A 440 -20.77 -7.55 -8.51
CA LEU A 440 -20.14 -6.73 -9.54
C LEU A 440 -21.01 -6.66 -10.82
N ASN A 441 -20.98 -5.54 -11.55
CA ASN A 441 -21.79 -5.33 -12.77
C ASN A 441 -21.43 -6.26 -13.96
N ARG A 442 -20.43 -7.14 -13.81
CA ARG A 442 -19.98 -8.07 -14.86
C ARG A 442 -20.69 -9.43 -14.84
N ASP A 443 -21.51 -9.71 -13.83
CA ASP A 443 -22.13 -11.03 -13.66
C ASP A 443 -23.61 -11.10 -14.08
N VAL A 444 -24.23 -10.00 -14.53
CA VAL A 444 -25.63 -10.03 -15.03
C VAL A 444 -25.70 -10.33 -16.53
N THR A 445 -24.66 -10.00 -17.30
CA THR A 445 -24.63 -10.26 -18.75
C THR A 445 -24.26 -11.69 -19.12
N ALA A 446 -23.68 -12.49 -18.20
CA ALA A 446 -23.44 -13.92 -18.42
C ALA A 446 -24.65 -14.80 -18.06
N LEU A 447 -25.50 -14.35 -17.14
CA LEU A 447 -26.70 -15.10 -16.69
C LEU A 447 -27.93 -14.85 -17.58
N ASN A 448 -28.03 -13.69 -18.24
CA ASN A 448 -29.17 -13.38 -19.12
C ASN A 448 -29.07 -13.95 -20.55
N ASN A 449 -27.94 -14.57 -20.92
CA ASN A 449 -27.75 -15.16 -22.25
C ASN A 449 -28.00 -16.68 -22.31
N ILE A 450 -28.52 -17.30 -21.23
CA ILE A 450 -28.80 -18.75 -21.20
C ILE A 450 -30.30 -19.08 -21.31
N SER A 451 -31.21 -18.09 -21.34
CA SER A 451 -32.65 -18.36 -21.33
C SER A 451 -33.41 -17.90 -22.57
N VAL A 452 -32.95 -18.23 -23.79
CA VAL A 452 -33.83 -18.31 -24.98
C VAL A 452 -33.30 -19.34 -25.99
N VAL A 453 -33.52 -20.64 -25.73
CA VAL A 453 -33.69 -21.64 -26.79
C VAL A 453 -34.72 -22.67 -26.30
N GLN A 454 -35.97 -22.54 -26.74
CA GLN A 454 -36.94 -23.64 -26.72
C GLN A 454 -36.83 -24.39 -28.05
N PRO A 455 -36.68 -25.73 -28.06
CA PRO A 455 -36.83 -26.52 -29.28
C PRO A 455 -38.31 -26.93 -29.51
N PRO A 456 -38.68 -27.34 -30.74
CA PRO A 456 -40.06 -27.50 -31.21
C PRO A 456 -40.88 -28.58 -30.48
#